data_AF-A0A3M9N6Y2-F1
#
_entry.id   AF-A0A3M9N6Y2-F1
#
_cell.length_a   1.000
_cell.length_b   1.000
_cell.length_c   1.000
_cell.angle_alpha   90.00
_cell.angle_beta   90.00
_cell.angle_gamma   90.00
#
_symmetry.space_group_name_H-M   'P 1'
#
loop_
_entity.id
_entity.type
_entity.pdbx_description
1 polymer ?
#
loop_
_entity_poly.entity_id
_entity_poly.type
_entity_poly.pdbx_seq_one_letter_code
_entity_poly.pdbx_strand_id
1 'polypeptide(L)' 'MLLRKQIHLPKQFLLAAQISDYLKDGRNLDEFTEFEDKTKKLTVDEVHAAFKKYFDTSKFVLVYAGDFSKK' A
#
# COMPACT_ATOMS: atom_id res chain seq x y z
N MET A 1 -29.53 -18.91 0.93
CA MET A 1 -28.53 -19.18 1.99
C MET A 1 -27.07 -19.19 1.48
N LEU A 2 -26.79 -19.39 0.18
CA LEU A 2 -25.41 -19.48 -0.35
C LEU A 2 -24.72 -18.13 -0.59
N LEU A 3 -25.44 -17.07 -0.99
CA LEU A 3 -24.83 -15.76 -1.25
C LEU A 3 -24.18 -15.09 -0.02
N ARG A 4 -24.73 -15.30 1.19
CA ARG A 4 -24.16 -14.71 2.41
C ARG A 4 -22.80 -15.32 2.79
N LYS A 5 -22.57 -16.60 2.50
CA LYS A 5 -21.27 -17.24 2.77
C LYS A 5 -20.18 -16.69 1.84
N GLN A 6 -20.51 -16.47 0.56
CA GLN A 6 -19.57 -15.99 -0.46
C GLN A 6 -19.05 -14.57 -0.22
N ILE A 7 -19.81 -13.71 0.47
CA ILE A 7 -19.38 -12.32 0.77
C ILE A 7 -18.48 -12.27 2.03
N HIS A 8 -18.67 -13.20 2.98
CA HIS A 8 -17.87 -13.24 4.21
C HIS A 8 -16.50 -13.89 4.04
N LEU A 9 -16.38 -14.91 3.18
CA LEU A 9 -15.14 -15.66 2.95
C LEU A 9 -13.97 -14.78 2.42
N PRO A 10 -14.16 -13.93 1.38
CA PRO A 10 -13.11 -13.04 0.89
C PRO A 10 -12.62 -12.06 1.95
N LYS A 11 -13.54 -11.49 2.74
CA LYS A 11 -13.19 -10.55 3.82
C LYS A 11 -12.39 -11.24 4.94
N GLN A 12 -12.75 -12.48 5.29
CA GLN A 12 -12.01 -13.26 6.29
C GLN A 12 -10.62 -13.66 5.80
N PHE A 13 -10.49 -14.01 4.52
CA PHE A 13 -9.19 -14.30 3.90
C PHE A 13 -8.26 -13.09 3.93
N LEU A 14 -8.78 -11.90 3.58
CA LEU A 14 -7.99 -10.65 3.63
C LEU A 14 -7.51 -10.34 5.04
N LEU A 15 -8.36 -10.52 6.05
CA LEU A 15 -7.97 -10.30 7.45
C LEU A 15 -6.90 -11.30 7.91
N ALA A 16 -7.06 -12.59 7.56
CA ALA A 16 -6.08 -13.62 7.91
C ALA A 16 -4.73 -13.37 7.23
N ALA A 17 -4.72 -12.97 5.95
CA ALA A 17 -3.52 -12.59 5.24
C ALA A 17 -2.83 -11.39 5.91
N GLN A 18 -3.59 -10.35 6.26
CA GLN A 18 -3.05 -9.17 6.92
C GLN A 18 -2.45 -9.49 8.30
N ILE A 19 -3.12 -10.30 9.13
CA ILE A 19 -2.57 -10.73 10.42
C ILE A 19 -1.30 -11.56 10.20
N SER A 20 -1.29 -12.45 9.21
CA SER A 20 -0.11 -13.24 8.86
C SER A 20 1.07 -12.37 8.45
N ASP A 21 0.83 -11.29 7.71
CA ASP A 21 1.89 -10.37 7.29
C ASP A 21 2.44 -9.58 8.48
N TYR A 22 1.57 -9.09 9.37
CA TYR A 22 2.00 -8.41 10.59
C TYR A 22 2.85 -9.31 11.48
N LEU A 23 2.45 -10.57 11.67
CA LEU A 23 3.22 -11.54 12.43
C LEU A 23 4.58 -11.85 11.78
N LYS A 24 4.62 -11.98 10.44
CA LYS A 24 5.88 -12.18 9.70
C LYS A 24 6.84 -11.02 9.86
N ASP A 25 6.33 -9.80 9.82
CA ASP A 25 7.11 -8.57 9.93
C ASP A 25 7.43 -8.20 11.39
N GLY A 26 6.97 -8.99 12.36
CA GLY A 26 7.18 -8.73 13.79
C GLY A 26 6.42 -7.50 14.31
N ARG A 27 5.34 -7.12 13.63
CA ARG A 27 4.52 -5.94 13.93
C ARG A 27 3.42 -6.26 14.93
N ASN A 28 3.10 -5.30 15.79
CA ASN A 28 1.93 -5.38 16.66
C ASN A 28 0.66 -5.06 15.85
N LEU A 29 -0.44 -5.76 16.12
CA LEU A 29 -1.75 -5.48 15.53
C LEU A 29 -2.26 -4.06 15.86
N ASP A 30 -1.84 -3.47 16.98
CA ASP A 30 -2.16 -2.07 17.33
C ASP A 30 -1.66 -1.08 16.27
N GLU A 31 -0.57 -1.40 15.57
CA GLU A 31 -0.02 -0.56 14.53
C GLU A 31 -0.97 -0.38 13.33
N PHE A 32 -1.95 -1.28 13.16
CA PHE A 32 -3.00 -1.10 12.16
C PHE A 32 -3.88 0.10 12.51
N THR A 33 -4.35 0.18 13.75
CA THR A 33 -5.15 1.31 14.23
C THR A 33 -4.34 2.60 14.20
N GLU A 34 -3.07 2.55 14.62
CA GLU A 34 -2.21 3.72 14.57
C GLU A 34 -1.99 4.23 13.14
N PHE A 35 -1.81 3.32 12.17
CA PHE A 35 -1.63 3.67 10.77
C PHE A 35 -2.89 4.36 10.21
N GLU A 36 -4.07 3.83 10.51
CA GLU A 36 -5.36 4.44 10.16
C GLU A 36 -5.51 5.84 10.76
N ASP A 37 -5.17 6.01 12.04
CA ASP A 37 -5.28 7.30 12.72
C ASP A 37 -4.28 8.33 12.21
N LYS A 38 -3.05 7.90 11.89
CA LYS A 38 -2.05 8.74 11.22
C LYS A 38 -2.54 9.17 9.83
N THR A 39 -3.14 8.25 9.08
CA THR A 39 -3.67 8.53 7.73
C THR A 39 -4.81 9.56 7.77
N LYS A 40 -5.72 9.46 8.74
CA LYS A 40 -6.81 10.44 8.90
C LYS A 40 -6.33 11.85 9.27
N LYS A 41 -5.19 11.94 9.95
CA LYS A 41 -4.60 13.22 10.41
C LYS A 41 -3.61 13.81 9.39
N LEU A 42 -3.30 13.08 8.33
CA LEU A 42 -2.25 13.42 7.38
C LEU A 42 -2.55 14.75 6.67
N THR A 43 -1.55 15.61 6.61
CA THR A 43 -1.64 16.92 5.94
C THR A 43 -1.01 16.89 4.56
N VAL A 44 -1.39 17.84 3.71
CA VAL A 44 -0.81 18.01 2.37
C VAL A 44 0.70 18.29 2.45
N ASP A 45 1.12 19.08 3.42
CA ASP A 45 2.54 19.42 3.61
C ASP A 45 3.38 18.19 3.97
N GLU A 46 2.87 17.29 4.81
CA GLU A 46 3.53 16.03 5.14
C GLU A 46 3.64 15.10 3.93
N VAL A 47 2.60 15.03 3.10
CA VAL A 47 2.64 14.28 1.83
C VAL A 47 3.70 14.85 0.90
N HIS A 48 3.74 16.18 0.74
CA HIS A 48 4.71 16.85 -0.12
C HIS A 48 6.15 16.68 0.40
N ALA A 49 6.36 16.73 1.71
CA ALA A 49 7.66 16.48 2.33
C ALA A 49 8.11 15.02 2.09
N ALA A 50 7.22 14.04 2.26
CA ALA A 50 7.52 12.64 1.97
C ALA A 50 7.82 12.41 0.48
N PHE A 51 7.07 13.05 -0.41
CA PHE A 51 7.32 12.99 -1.86
C PHE A 51 8.74 13.46 -2.19
N LYS A 52 9.12 14.66 -1.73
CA LYS A 52 10.48 15.19 -1.95
C LYS A 52 11.58 14.31 -1.35
N LYS A 53 11.32 13.65 -0.23
CA LYS A 53 12.30 12.77 0.43
C LYS A 53 12.60 11.51 -0.38
N TYR A 54 11.58 10.90 -0.98
CA TYR A 54 11.73 9.58 -1.62
C TYR A 54 11.76 9.63 -3.15
N PHE A 55 11.17 10.64 -3.78
CA PHE A 55 11.17 10.80 -5.23
C PHE A 55 12.30 11.75 -5.66
N ASP A 56 13.50 11.18 -5.75
CA ASP A 56 14.67 11.83 -6.31
C ASP A 56 14.81 11.47 -7.80
N THR A 57 14.64 12.47 -8.67
CA THR A 57 14.69 12.26 -10.13
C THR A 57 16.03 11.75 -10.61
N SER A 58 17.12 11.99 -9.87
CA SER A 58 18.44 11.43 -10.20
C SER A 58 18.52 9.91 -10.04
N LYS A 59 17.58 9.31 -9.29
CA LYS A 59 17.48 7.87 -9.06
C LYS A 59 16.44 7.19 -9.94
N PHE A 60 15.80 7.93 -10.85
CA PHE A 60 14.79 7.36 -11.73
C PHE A 60 15.46 6.51 -12.82
N VAL A 61 14.99 5.28 -12.96
CA VAL A 61 15.36 4.39 -14.07
C VAL A 61 14.23 4.43 -15.08
N LEU A 62 14.46 5.06 -16.22
CA LEU A 62 13.50 5.14 -17.31
C LEU A 62 13.83 4.08 -18.36
N VAL A 63 12.94 3.11 -18.53
CA VAL A 63 13.08 2.04 -19.51
C VAL A 63 12.08 2.29 -20.64
N TYR A 64 12.61 2.50 -21.85
CA TYR A 64 11.82 2.68 -23.06
C TYR A 64 11.94 1.43 -23.93
N ALA A 65 10.81 0.82 -24.27
CA ALA A 65 10.76 -0.34 -25.14
C ALA A 65 9.81 -0.09 -26.31
N GLY A 66 10.29 -0.29 -27.54
CA GLY A 66 9.50 -0.08 -28.76
C GLY A 66 10.37 0.00 -30.01
N ASP A 67 9.72 0.02 -31.18
CA ASP A 67 10.34 0.37 -32.44
C ASP A 67 10.36 1.90 -32.58
N PHE A 68 11.49 2.52 -32.23
CA PHE A 68 11.65 3.97 -32.28
C PHE A 68 12.04 4.48 -33.67
N SER A 69 11.80 3.69 -34.73
CA SER A 69 11.96 4.13 -36.10
C SER A 69 11.15 5.40 -36.35
N LYS A 70 11.83 6.51 -36.59
CA LYS A 70 11.20 7.74 -37.09
C LYS A 70 10.69 7.47 -38.50
N LYS A 71 9.37 7.50 -38.70
CA LYS A 71 8.78 7.84 -39.99
C LYS A 71 8.56 9.35 -40.05
#